data_AF-A0A1H1DGW7-F1
#
_entry.id   AF-A0A1H1DGW7-F1
#
_cell.length_a   1.000
_cell.length_b   1.000
_cell.length_c   1.000
_cell.angle_alpha   90.00
_cell.angle_beta   90.00
_cell.angle_gamma   90.00
#
_symmetry.space_group_name_H-M   'P 1'
#
loop_
_entity.id
_entity.type
_entity.pdbx_description
1 polymer ?
#
loop_
_entity_poly.entity_id
_entity_poly.type
_entity_poly.pdbx_seq_one_letter_code
_entity_poly.pdbx_strand_id
1 'polypeptide(L)'
;MKRKKKDDSAEKWSYKNDFPIEEVWGTYHYIARDIVPRLKAFKALDKHGHAPGFKDITAWNNAIQKMIDAFELVQPNKVVYCDDYPAIYEGLDLFRKYFLNLWD
;
A
#
# COMPACT_ATOMS: atom_id res chain seq x y z
N MET A 1 -28.35 44.68 23.69
CA MET A 1 -27.18 44.04 23.03
C MET A 1 -27.53 42.59 22.72
N LYS A 2 -27.73 42.23 21.44
CA LYS A 2 -27.92 40.82 21.03
C LYS A 2 -26.58 40.11 21.16
N ARG A 3 -26.46 39.13 22.06
CA ARG A 3 -25.32 38.20 22.06
C ARG A 3 -25.36 37.46 20.72
N LYS A 4 -24.37 37.70 19.86
CA LYS A 4 -24.06 36.77 18.75
C LYS A 4 -23.89 35.40 19.40
N LYS A 5 -24.78 34.45 19.09
CA LYS A 5 -24.45 33.03 19.29
C LYS A 5 -23.18 32.82 18.49
N LYS A 6 -22.09 32.48 19.19
CA LYS A 6 -20.92 31.93 18.54
C LYS A 6 -21.43 30.66 17.87
N ASP A 7 -21.46 30.68 16.55
CA ASP A 7 -21.76 29.48 15.79
C ASP A 7 -20.53 28.58 15.97
N ASP A 8 -20.62 27.64 16.93
CA ASP A 8 -19.59 26.64 17.22
C ASP A 8 -19.52 25.57 16.11
N SER A 9 -19.95 25.90 14.90
CA SER A 9 -19.93 25.03 13.72
C SER A 9 -18.53 24.86 13.11
N ALA A 10 -17.50 25.51 13.67
CA ALA A 10 -16.15 25.53 13.12
C ALA A 10 -15.12 24.62 13.83
N GLU A 11 -15.44 23.95 14.94
CA GLU A 11 -14.47 23.11 15.67
C GLU A 11 -15.06 21.75 16.06
N LYS A 12 -15.06 20.79 15.11
CA LYS A 12 -15.01 19.34 15.41
C LYS A 12 -14.74 18.47 14.19
N TRP A 13 -13.97 18.98 13.22
CA TRP A 13 -13.42 18.14 12.16
C TRP A 13 -12.15 17.49 12.69
N SER A 14 -12.28 16.25 13.16
CA SER A 14 -11.19 15.51 13.78
C SER A 14 -11.08 14.15 13.12
N TYR A 15 -10.34 14.10 12.01
CA TYR A 15 -9.91 12.88 11.32
C TYR A 15 -9.24 11.85 12.24
N LYS A 16 -8.88 12.26 13.46
CA LYS A 16 -8.32 11.40 14.51
C LYS A 16 -9.21 10.23 14.92
N ASN A 17 -10.52 10.27 14.65
CA ASN A 17 -11.46 9.21 15.01
C ASN A 17 -12.16 8.58 13.79
N ASP A 18 -11.74 8.92 12.58
CA ASP A 18 -12.36 8.38 11.36
C ASP A 18 -11.94 6.92 11.11
N PHE A 19 -10.84 6.50 11.76
CA PHE A 19 -10.31 5.14 11.71
C PHE A 19 -10.02 4.62 13.12
N PRO A 20 -10.13 3.30 13.34
CA PRO A 20 -9.67 2.69 14.58
C PRO A 20 -8.17 2.98 14.81
N ILE A 21 -7.78 3.19 16.07
CA ILE A 21 -6.42 3.65 16.43
C ILE A 21 -5.35 2.64 16.01
N GLU A 22 -5.68 1.36 16.00
CA GLU A 22 -4.85 0.26 15.52
C GLU A 22 -4.62 0.32 14.01
N GLU A 23 -5.57 0.81 13.22
CA GLU A 23 -5.36 1.03 11.78
C GLU A 23 -4.42 2.22 11.55
N VAL A 24 -4.55 3.26 12.38
CA VAL A 24 -3.66 4.42 12.33
C VAL A 24 -2.23 4.03 12.70
N TRP A 25 -2.02 3.33 13.82
CA TRP A 25 -0.68 2.86 14.24
C TRP A 25 -0.11 1.80 13.30
N GLY A 26 -0.98 0.96 12.72
CA GLY A 26 -0.63 -0.11 11.80
C GLY A 26 -0.81 0.25 10.32
N THR A 27 -0.75 1.54 9.95
CA THR A 27 -1.12 2.01 8.60
C THR A 27 -0.53 1.14 7.48
N TYR A 28 0.75 0.78 7.58
CA TYR A 28 1.42 -0.05 6.57
C TYR A 28 0.84 -1.47 6.46
N HIS A 29 0.43 -2.09 7.58
CA HIS A 29 -0.23 -3.40 7.59
C HIS A 29 -1.58 -3.34 6.86
N TYR A 30 -2.34 -2.27 7.06
CA TYR A 30 -3.64 -2.08 6.42
C TYR A 30 -3.51 -1.74 4.93
N ILE A 31 -2.52 -0.92 4.56
CA ILE A 31 -2.14 -0.71 3.16
C ILE A 31 -1.77 -2.06 2.50
N ALA A 32 -0.94 -2.88 3.17
CA ALA A 32 -0.53 -4.17 2.66
C ALA A 32 -1.72 -5.12 2.43
N ARG A 33 -2.64 -5.19 3.39
CA ARG A 33 -3.90 -5.95 3.29
C ARG A 33 -4.66 -5.63 2.00
N ASP A 34 -4.75 -4.35 1.64
CA ASP A 34 -5.54 -3.89 0.50
C ASP A 34 -4.76 -3.98 -0.83
N ILE A 35 -3.43 -3.84 -0.80
CA ILE A 35 -2.56 -3.90 -1.99
C ILE A 35 -2.31 -5.34 -2.46
N VAL A 36 -2.04 -6.29 -1.56
CA VAL A 36 -1.71 -7.69 -1.91
C VAL A 36 -2.73 -8.32 -2.89
N PRO A 37 -4.05 -8.31 -2.64
CA PRO A 37 -5.00 -8.93 -3.56
C PRO A 37 -5.01 -8.22 -4.93
N ARG A 38 -4.80 -6.91 -4.97
CA ARG A 38 -4.74 -6.13 -6.22
C ARG A 38 -3.49 -6.45 -7.03
N LEU A 39 -2.33 -6.56 -6.39
CA LEU A 39 -1.09 -6.95 -7.07
C LEU A 39 -1.17 -8.40 -7.59
N LYS A 40 -1.79 -9.32 -6.85
CA LYS A 40 -2.04 -10.69 -7.32
C LYS A 40 -2.94 -10.71 -8.56
N ALA A 41 -4.04 -9.97 -8.53
CA ALA A 41 -4.94 -9.83 -9.68
C ALA A 41 -4.23 -9.18 -10.88
N PHE A 42 -3.48 -8.09 -10.63
CA PHE A 42 -2.69 -7.42 -11.66
C PHE A 42 -1.67 -8.38 -12.27
N LYS A 43 -0.92 -9.14 -11.48
CA LYS A 43 0.04 -10.15 -11.98
C LYS A 43 -0.64 -11.21 -12.86
N ALA A 44 -1.85 -11.66 -12.50
CA ALA A 44 -2.60 -12.67 -13.25
C ALA A 44 -3.26 -12.14 -14.54
N LEU A 45 -3.43 -10.83 -14.68
CA LEU A 45 -4.00 -10.20 -15.87
C LEU A 45 -3.12 -10.41 -17.11
N ASP A 46 -3.76 -10.66 -18.26
CA ASP A 46 -3.09 -10.66 -19.57
C ASP A 46 -2.80 -9.22 -19.99
N LYS A 47 -1.56 -8.77 -19.74
CA LYS A 47 -1.20 -7.35 -19.87
C LYS A 47 -0.83 -6.95 -21.27
N HIS A 48 -1.21 -5.73 -21.65
CA HIS A 48 -0.81 -5.09 -22.90
C HIS A 48 0.70 -4.79 -22.95
N GLY A 49 1.38 -4.69 -21.79
CA GLY A 49 2.80 -4.39 -21.74
C GLY A 49 3.44 -4.54 -20.36
N HIS A 50 4.67 -4.05 -20.24
CA HIS A 50 5.45 -4.05 -19.01
C HIS A 50 6.07 -2.69 -18.72
N ALA A 51 6.46 -2.47 -17.45
CA ALA A 51 7.13 -1.24 -17.04
C ALA A 51 8.45 -1.00 -17.81
N PRO A 52 8.85 0.27 -18.03
CA PRO A 52 10.14 0.62 -18.61
C PRO A 52 11.31 0.05 -17.80
N GLY A 53 12.35 -0.41 -18.49
CA GLY A 53 13.54 -0.99 -17.87
C GLY A 53 13.44 -2.50 -17.59
N PHE A 54 12.29 -3.12 -17.87
CA PHE A 54 12.18 -4.58 -17.95
C PHE A 54 12.35 -5.04 -19.40
N LYS A 55 12.89 -6.25 -19.57
CA LYS A 55 13.13 -6.86 -20.89
C LYS A 55 11.83 -7.36 -21.53
N ASP A 56 10.97 -7.95 -20.71
CA ASP A 56 9.76 -8.65 -21.13
C ASP A 56 8.75 -8.72 -19.98
N ILE A 57 7.56 -9.24 -20.29
CA ILE A 57 6.46 -9.41 -19.34
C ILE A 57 6.82 -10.37 -18.19
N THR A 58 7.69 -11.35 -18.44
CA THR A 58 8.12 -12.32 -17.43
C THR A 58 8.98 -11.63 -16.36
N ALA A 59 9.95 -10.82 -16.79
CA ALA A 59 10.77 -10.03 -15.88
C ALA A 59 9.93 -9.05 -15.06
N TRP A 60 8.89 -8.46 -15.67
CA TRP A 60 7.96 -7.58 -14.96
C TRP A 60 7.10 -8.33 -13.94
N ASN A 61 6.53 -9.48 -14.31
CA ASN A 61 5.78 -10.34 -13.39
C ASN A 61 6.63 -10.85 -12.22
N ASN A 62 7.94 -11.05 -12.43
CA ASN A 62 8.88 -11.39 -11.36
C ASN A 62 9.09 -10.21 -10.38
N ALA A 63 9.19 -8.99 -10.89
CA ALA A 63 9.25 -7.81 -10.02
C ALA A 63 7.94 -7.58 -9.26
N ILE A 64 6.78 -7.77 -9.90
CA ILE A 64 5.48 -7.72 -9.22
C ILE A 64 5.40 -8.79 -8.13
N GLN A 65 5.94 -10.00 -8.37
CA GLN A 65 5.99 -11.03 -7.33
C GLN A 65 6.79 -10.56 -6.10
N LYS A 66 7.95 -9.94 -6.29
CA LYS A 66 8.73 -9.39 -5.17
C LYS A 66 7.97 -8.31 -4.41
N MET A 67 7.19 -7.48 -5.09
CA MET A 67 6.29 -6.52 -4.42
C MET A 67 5.22 -7.26 -3.59
N ILE A 68 4.60 -8.30 -4.14
CA ILE A 68 3.62 -9.14 -3.44
C ILE A 68 4.25 -9.76 -2.18
N ASP A 69 5.42 -10.39 -2.32
CA ASP A 69 6.12 -11.05 -1.21
C ASP A 69 6.41 -10.06 -0.08
N ALA A 70 6.91 -8.86 -0.40
CA ALA A 70 7.15 -7.80 0.57
C ALA A 70 5.89 -7.38 1.33
N PHE A 71 4.79 -7.11 0.62
CA PHE A 71 3.53 -6.75 1.27
C PHE A 71 2.92 -7.91 2.07
N GLU A 72 3.09 -9.16 1.62
CA GLU A 72 2.63 -10.33 2.37
C GLU A 72 3.36 -10.51 3.71
N LEU A 73 4.66 -10.21 3.77
CA LEU A 73 5.45 -10.27 5.00
C LEU A 73 4.98 -9.25 6.05
N VAL A 74 4.47 -8.10 5.60
CA VAL A 74 3.99 -7.02 6.48
C VAL A 74 2.47 -6.97 6.63
N GLN A 75 1.73 -8.06 6.41
CA GLN A 75 0.30 -8.09 6.69
C GLN A 75 -0.02 -8.08 8.20
N PRO A 76 -1.22 -7.64 8.64
CA PRO A 76 -1.55 -7.47 10.06
C PRO A 76 -1.38 -8.73 10.93
N ASN A 77 -1.50 -9.92 10.33
CA ASN A 77 -1.42 -11.21 11.02
C ASN A 77 -0.04 -11.89 10.89
N LYS A 78 1.00 -11.14 10.53
CA LYS A 78 2.35 -11.66 10.31
C LYS A 78 3.34 -11.08 11.29
N VAL A 79 4.25 -11.92 11.76
CA VAL A 79 5.43 -11.52 12.54
C VAL A 79 6.56 -11.30 11.55
N VAL A 80 7.17 -10.12 11.60
CA VAL A 80 8.34 -9.75 10.78
C VAL A 80 9.61 -10.08 11.56
N TYR A 81 10.52 -10.82 10.93
CA TYR A 81 11.83 -11.18 11.47
C TYR A 81 12.93 -10.33 10.84
N CYS A 82 14.10 -10.29 11.50
CA CYS A 82 15.27 -9.56 10.99
C CYS A 82 15.66 -10.00 9.57
N ASP A 83 15.49 -11.29 9.26
CA ASP A 83 15.85 -11.87 7.97
C ASP A 83 14.85 -11.53 6.85
N ASP A 84 13.66 -11.01 7.19
CA ASP A 84 12.64 -10.61 6.22
C ASP A 84 12.91 -9.22 5.63
N TYR A 85 13.61 -8.35 6.37
CA TYR A 85 13.82 -6.95 5.98
C TYR A 85 14.44 -6.77 4.59
N PRO A 86 15.45 -7.56 4.16
CA PRO A 86 15.99 -7.46 2.80
C PRO A 86 14.91 -7.65 1.72
N ALA A 87 14.05 -8.66 1.87
CA ALA A 87 12.97 -8.93 0.92
C ALA A 87 11.89 -7.83 0.96
N ILE A 88 11.53 -7.38 2.18
CA ILE A 88 10.59 -6.27 2.37
C ILE A 88 11.10 -5.01 1.67
N TYR A 89 12.35 -4.61 1.90
CA TYR A 89 12.90 -3.40 1.31
C TYR A 89 13.01 -3.50 -0.22
N GLU A 90 13.46 -4.65 -0.74
CA GLU A 90 13.53 -4.85 -2.20
C GLU A 90 12.15 -4.69 -2.86
N GLY A 91 11.12 -5.36 -2.32
CA GLY A 91 9.77 -5.27 -2.88
C GLY A 91 9.14 -3.89 -2.73
N LEU A 92 9.36 -3.20 -1.60
CA LEU A 92 8.89 -1.83 -1.40
C LEU A 92 9.59 -0.83 -2.33
N ASP A 93 10.89 -0.99 -2.59
CA ASP A 93 11.60 -0.14 -3.54
C ASP A 93 11.13 -0.35 -4.98
N LEU A 94 10.87 -1.60 -5.36
CA LEU A 94 10.24 -1.92 -6.65
C LEU A 94 8.86 -1.27 -6.74
N PHE A 95 8.02 -1.41 -5.71
CA PHE A 95 6.69 -0.82 -5.69
C PHE A 95 6.75 0.71 -5.80
N ARG A 96 7.60 1.37 -5.00
CA ARG A 96 7.82 2.82 -5.05
C ARG A 96 8.26 3.27 -6.45
N LYS A 97 9.22 2.57 -7.06
CA LYS A 97 9.80 2.93 -8.36
C LYS A 97 8.78 2.81 -9.49
N TYR A 98 7.95 1.77 -9.46
CA TYR A 98 7.05 1.42 -10.56
C TYR A 98 5.57 1.58 -10.21
N PHE A 99 5.25 2.38 -9.17
CA PHE A 99 3.88 2.60 -8.72
C PHE A 99 2.97 3.06 -9.87
N LEU A 100 3.44 4.01 -10.66
CA LEU A 100 2.74 4.53 -11.84
C LEU A 100 2.88 3.63 -13.08
N ASN A 101 3.37 2.41 -12.92
CA ASN A 101 3.40 1.36 -13.96
C ASN A 101 2.50 0.17 -13.61
N LEU A 102 1.75 0.26 -12.50
CA LEU A 102 0.67 -0.66 -12.16
C LEU A 102 -0.63 -0.24 -12.85
N TRP A 103 -0.54 0.03 -14.15
CA TRP A 103 -1.65 0.30 -15.06
C TRP A 103 -1.59 -0.72 -16.18
N ASP A 104 -2.75 -1.14 -16.63
CA ASP A 104 -2.93 -2.04 -17.76
C ASP A 104 -4.37 -1.95 -18.25
#